data_AF-A0A7W9T1T6-F1
#
_entry.id   AF-A0A7W9T1T6-F1
#
_cell.length_a   1.000
_cell.length_b   1.000
_cell.length_c   1.000
_cell.angle_alpha   90.00
_cell.angle_beta   90.00
_cell.angle_gamma   90.00
#
_symmetry.space_group_name_H-M   'P 1'
#
loop_
_entity.id
_entity.type
_entity.pdbx_description
1 polymer ?
#
loop_
_entity_poly.entity_id
_entity_poly.type
_entity_poly.pdbx_seq_one_letter_code
_entity_poly.pdbx_strand_id
1 'polypeptide(L)'
;MMRALIQHEAVLPNLPSASGVEVVGTVAYVIGDDAPYLYQLDAATLAAGEPTRLFETAHFSSGRIPKELKLDLECLTALTMATGETGLLVLGSGATAAREQGFWVPLPKGSPGVGAVYPVSLSGVYAALRALLPPGIVLNLEAAAATATELLLFQRTVGAATGNLLFRLPLAATLDYLHHRTSQVPPVQQQLFELPIIDGKPAGFSGATWFDDTLFVTASVEDTQDAVLDGAVLGSFVGVLELAKPSDKVLPVRLARLELPGGKPYRGKVESVAVRRKSGPKGYELLLVTDDDAGGSTAVTVALQL
;
A
#
# COMPACT_ATOMS: atom_id res chain seq x y z
N MET A 1 -10.52 -22.86 -6.82
CA MET A 1 -10.86 -22.09 -5.60
C MET A 1 -9.59 -21.36 -5.21
N MET A 2 -9.67 -20.05 -4.99
CA MET A 2 -8.49 -19.27 -4.60
C MET A 2 -8.05 -19.68 -3.20
N ARG A 3 -6.74 -19.80 -2.97
CA ARG A 3 -6.18 -20.13 -1.65
C ARG A 3 -4.91 -19.35 -1.38
N ALA A 4 -4.79 -18.80 -0.17
CA ALA A 4 -3.63 -18.04 0.28
C ALA A 4 -3.06 -18.66 1.56
N LEU A 5 -1.91 -19.33 1.45
CA LEU A 5 -1.27 -20.05 2.54
C LEU A 5 0.04 -19.36 2.94
N ILE A 6 0.15 -18.97 4.21
CA ILE A 6 1.39 -18.47 4.80
C ILE A 6 2.42 -19.60 4.83
N GLN A 7 3.60 -19.31 4.29
CA GLN A 7 4.73 -20.23 4.25
C GLN A 7 5.77 -19.90 5.31
N HIS A 8 5.99 -18.61 5.57
CA HIS A 8 7.03 -18.12 6.46
C HIS A 8 6.67 -16.75 7.01
N GLU A 9 7.08 -16.49 8.26
CA GLU A 9 6.95 -15.21 8.95
C GLU A 9 8.33 -14.82 9.50
N ALA A 10 8.76 -13.59 9.26
CA ALA A 10 10.05 -13.08 9.68
C ALA A 10 9.90 -11.68 10.28
N VAL A 11 10.36 -11.50 11.52
CA VAL A 11 10.41 -10.17 12.15
C VAL A 11 11.34 -9.27 11.33
N LEU A 12 10.93 -8.02 11.12
CA LEU A 12 11.73 -6.98 10.47
C LEU A 12 12.30 -6.04 11.54
N PRO A 13 13.52 -6.30 12.05
CA PRO A 13 14.09 -5.49 13.13
C PRO A 13 14.41 -4.07 12.65
N ASN A 14 14.19 -3.08 13.52
CA ASN A 14 14.48 -1.66 13.28
C ASN A 14 13.68 -1.03 12.11
N LEU A 15 12.61 -1.69 11.69
CA LEU A 15 11.64 -1.19 10.72
C LEU A 15 10.29 -1.12 11.45
N PRO A 16 9.93 0.01 12.05
CA PRO A 16 8.70 0.12 12.79
C PRO A 16 7.50 0.28 11.85
N SER A 17 6.36 -0.28 12.24
CA SER A 17 5.04 -0.02 11.67
C SER A 17 5.00 -0.10 10.13
N ALA A 18 5.44 -1.22 9.55
CA ALA A 18 5.54 -1.42 8.12
C ALA A 18 4.18 -1.25 7.44
N SER A 19 4.09 -0.31 6.51
CA SER A 19 2.84 0.14 5.89
C SER A 19 2.84 0.02 4.36
N GLY A 20 3.99 -0.25 3.74
CA GLY A 20 4.11 -0.37 2.29
C GLY A 20 5.27 -1.27 1.90
N VAL A 21 5.08 -2.17 0.94
CA VAL A 21 6.16 -2.97 0.34
C VAL A 21 6.03 -3.03 -1.17
N GLU A 22 7.16 -2.91 -1.86
CA GLU A 22 7.23 -3.09 -3.31
C GLU A 22 8.53 -3.82 -3.70
N VAL A 23 8.45 -4.75 -4.64
CA VAL A 23 9.61 -5.51 -5.11
C VAL A 23 10.02 -5.02 -6.50
N VAL A 24 11.24 -4.49 -6.61
CA VAL A 24 11.86 -4.11 -7.89
C VAL A 24 13.17 -4.87 -8.07
N GLY A 25 13.19 -5.78 -9.04
CA GLY A 25 14.33 -6.67 -9.26
C GLY A 25 14.54 -7.59 -8.05
N THR A 26 15.70 -7.46 -7.39
CA THR A 26 16.05 -8.27 -6.21
C THR A 26 15.85 -7.53 -4.89
N VAL A 27 15.31 -6.31 -4.91
CA VAL A 27 15.16 -5.46 -3.73
C VAL A 27 13.69 -5.34 -3.37
N ALA A 28 13.38 -5.59 -2.10
CA ALA A 28 12.11 -5.23 -1.49
C ALA A 28 12.28 -3.88 -0.79
N TYR A 29 11.57 -2.88 -1.29
CA TYR A 29 11.50 -1.55 -0.72
C TYR A 29 10.34 -1.52 0.26
N VAL A 30 10.58 -1.02 1.47
CA VAL A 30 9.58 -1.00 2.53
C VAL A 30 9.53 0.40 3.16
N ILE A 31 8.34 0.89 3.44
CA ILE A 31 8.09 2.09 4.25
C ILE A 31 7.40 1.70 5.55
N GLY A 32 7.53 2.55 6.56
CA GLY A 32 6.75 2.47 7.79
C GLY A 32 6.10 3.81 8.09
N ASP A 33 4.93 3.78 8.71
CA ASP A 33 4.09 4.97 8.90
C ASP A 33 4.71 6.01 9.86
N ASP A 34 5.53 5.54 10.81
CA ASP A 34 6.19 6.31 11.86
C ASP A 34 7.72 6.33 11.71
N ALA A 35 8.24 6.05 10.50
CA ALA A 35 9.66 6.12 10.16
C ALA A 35 9.95 7.11 9.02
N PRO A 36 11.11 7.81 9.05
CA PRO A 36 11.52 8.72 7.99
C PRO A 36 12.31 8.05 6.86
N TYR A 37 12.22 6.73 6.74
CA TYR A 37 13.12 5.93 5.91
C TYR A 37 12.38 5.08 4.87
N LEU A 38 13.00 4.96 3.71
CA LEU A 38 12.78 3.88 2.76
C LEU A 38 13.79 2.78 3.06
N TYR A 39 13.28 1.69 3.62
CA TYR A 39 14.07 0.50 3.92
C TYR A 39 14.29 -0.32 2.65
N GLN A 40 15.46 -0.95 2.56
CA GLN A 40 15.85 -1.78 1.42
C GLN A 40 16.23 -3.14 1.97
N LEU A 41 15.50 -4.17 1.56
CA LEU A 41 15.79 -5.55 1.92
C LEU A 41 16.11 -6.35 0.66
N ASP A 42 16.96 -7.36 0.78
CA ASP A 42 17.04 -8.38 -0.26
C ASP A 42 15.70 -9.13 -0.33
N ALA A 43 15.03 -9.10 -1.48
CA ALA A 43 13.69 -9.67 -1.63
C ALA A 43 13.66 -11.20 -1.46
N ALA A 44 14.80 -11.88 -1.55
CA ALA A 44 14.90 -13.32 -1.41
C ALA A 44 15.06 -13.76 0.05
N THR A 45 15.96 -13.08 0.76
CA THR A 45 16.49 -13.45 2.08
C THR A 45 15.98 -12.55 3.20
N LEU A 46 15.39 -11.40 2.87
CA LEU A 46 15.00 -10.32 3.78
C LEU A 46 16.19 -9.70 4.52
N ALA A 47 17.41 -9.90 4.03
CA ALA A 47 18.60 -9.26 4.59
C ALA A 47 18.50 -7.75 4.40
N ALA A 48 18.67 -6.99 5.49
CA ALA A 48 18.61 -5.54 5.46
C ALA A 48 19.84 -4.93 4.77
N GLY A 49 19.59 -3.99 3.87
CA GLY A 49 20.57 -3.05 3.34
C GLY A 49 20.49 -1.70 4.05
N GLU A 50 21.23 -0.72 3.53
CA GLU A 50 21.23 0.64 4.05
C GLU A 50 19.89 1.35 3.74
N PRO A 51 19.16 1.86 4.75
CA PRO A 51 17.94 2.60 4.52
C PRO A 51 18.25 3.98 3.91
N THR A 52 17.36 4.46 3.04
CA THR A 52 17.44 5.82 2.51
C THR A 52 16.50 6.74 3.27
N ARG A 53 17.01 7.89 3.71
CA ARG A 53 16.17 8.90 4.37
C ARG A 53 15.24 9.56 3.35
N LEU A 54 13.94 9.51 3.60
CA LEU A 54 12.90 10.16 2.80
C LEU A 54 12.74 11.63 3.19
N PHE A 55 12.80 11.92 4.49
CA PHE A 55 12.70 13.28 5.02
C PHE A 55 13.49 13.46 6.31
N GLU A 56 13.84 14.72 6.60
CA GLU A 56 14.53 15.09 7.82
C GLU A 56 13.56 15.25 8.99
N THR A 57 13.92 14.69 10.15
CA THR A 57 13.15 14.87 11.39
C THR A 57 14.04 14.69 12.61
N ALA A 58 13.78 15.49 13.66
CA ALA A 58 14.39 15.30 14.97
C ALA A 58 13.62 14.30 15.85
N HIS A 59 12.46 13.83 15.38
CA HIS A 59 11.47 13.10 16.19
C HIS A 59 11.55 11.58 16.02
N PHE A 60 12.68 11.03 15.58
CA PHE A 60 12.88 9.58 15.40
C PHE A 60 13.93 8.99 16.35
N SER A 61 14.38 9.74 17.37
CA SER A 61 15.41 9.28 18.30
C SER A 61 14.99 8.06 19.14
N SER A 62 13.70 7.87 19.36
CA SER A 62 13.10 6.70 20.02
C SER A 62 12.82 5.53 19.07
N GLY A 63 13.16 5.66 17.78
CA GLY A 63 12.87 4.66 16.75
C GLY A 63 11.44 4.67 16.21
N ARG A 64 10.61 5.64 16.62
CA ARG A 64 9.24 5.87 16.12
C ARG A 64 8.92 7.36 16.17
N ILE A 65 8.29 7.91 15.13
CA ILE A 65 7.80 9.29 15.09
C ILE A 65 6.46 9.38 15.84
N PRO A 66 6.26 10.35 16.75
CA PRO A 66 4.97 10.55 17.43
C PRO A 66 3.78 10.69 16.45
N LYS A 67 2.63 10.14 16.82
CA LYS A 67 1.41 10.02 15.98
C LYS A 67 0.95 11.35 15.39
N GLU A 68 1.11 12.43 16.15
CA GLU A 68 0.74 13.79 15.77
C GLU A 68 1.73 14.48 14.84
N LEU A 69 2.95 13.93 14.71
CA LEU A 69 4.04 14.47 13.88
C LEU A 69 4.34 13.62 12.64
N LYS A 70 3.91 12.34 12.61
CA LYS A 70 4.21 11.44 11.50
C LYS A 70 3.51 11.86 10.21
N LEU A 71 4.20 11.67 9.09
CA LEU A 71 3.65 11.89 7.75
C LEU A 71 2.67 10.80 7.34
N ASP A 72 2.65 9.67 8.07
CA ASP A 72 1.69 8.58 7.88
C ASP A 72 1.81 8.02 6.46
N LEU A 73 3.03 7.60 6.11
CA LEU A 73 3.31 7.06 4.79
C LEU A 73 2.68 5.67 4.69
N GLU A 74 1.59 5.55 3.95
CA GLU A 74 0.74 4.34 3.88
C GLU A 74 0.69 3.74 2.47
N CYS A 75 1.34 4.38 1.49
CA CYS A 75 1.21 4.03 0.09
C CYS A 75 2.58 4.01 -0.57
N LEU A 76 2.91 2.90 -1.20
CA LEU A 76 4.14 2.69 -1.95
C LEU A 76 3.82 1.96 -3.26
N THR A 77 4.31 2.46 -4.39
CA THR A 77 4.23 1.75 -5.68
C THR A 77 5.46 2.04 -6.52
N ALA A 78 5.96 1.04 -7.25
CA ALA A 78 6.90 1.27 -8.33
C ALA A 78 6.17 1.68 -9.60
N LEU A 79 6.78 2.54 -10.39
CA LEU A 79 6.28 2.92 -11.70
C LEU A 79 7.41 3.33 -12.63
N THR A 80 7.16 3.22 -13.93
CA THR A 80 8.07 3.69 -14.98
C THR A 80 7.44 4.88 -15.68
N MET A 81 8.16 6.01 -15.70
CA MET A 81 7.78 7.21 -16.43
C MET A 81 7.84 6.97 -17.94
N ALA A 82 7.14 7.80 -18.72
CA ALA A 82 7.20 7.78 -20.18
C ALA A 82 8.63 8.00 -20.74
N THR A 83 9.51 8.62 -19.95
CA THR A 83 10.95 8.79 -20.27
C THR A 83 11.77 7.50 -20.12
N GLY A 84 11.18 6.44 -19.55
CA GLY A 84 11.85 5.18 -19.24
C GLY A 84 12.51 5.15 -17.85
N GLU A 85 12.46 6.25 -17.09
CA GLU A 85 12.93 6.30 -15.71
C GLU A 85 11.97 5.49 -14.82
N THR A 86 12.53 4.58 -14.01
CA THR A 86 11.76 3.86 -12.99
C THR A 86 12.01 4.49 -11.64
N GLY A 87 10.97 4.57 -10.81
CA GLY A 87 11.08 5.08 -9.46
C GLY A 87 9.94 4.57 -8.59
N LEU A 88 10.02 4.93 -7.32
CA LEU A 88 9.00 4.66 -6.33
C LEU A 88 8.24 5.95 -6.05
N LEU A 89 6.92 5.84 -5.98
CA LEU A 89 6.06 6.89 -5.47
C LEU A 89 5.58 6.49 -4.08
N VAL A 90 5.90 7.35 -3.11
CA VAL A 90 5.56 7.19 -1.68
C VAL A 90 4.54 8.26 -1.32
N LEU A 91 3.42 7.90 -0.69
CA LEU A 91 2.36 8.84 -0.37
C LEU A 91 1.91 8.71 1.09
N GLY A 92 1.70 9.86 1.75
CA GLY A 92 1.00 9.91 3.03
C GLY A 92 -0.50 9.65 2.89
N SER A 93 -1.16 9.22 3.97
CA SER A 93 -2.58 8.80 3.93
C SER A 93 -3.58 9.90 3.57
N GLY A 94 -3.22 11.17 3.76
CA GLY A 94 -4.10 12.31 3.51
C GLY A 94 -5.19 12.55 4.57
N ALA A 95 -5.16 11.83 5.70
CA ALA A 95 -6.12 12.01 6.80
C ALA A 95 -6.05 13.40 7.47
N THR A 96 -4.92 14.08 7.35
CA THR A 96 -4.74 15.47 7.76
C THR A 96 -3.90 16.21 6.73
N ALA A 97 -3.90 17.55 6.78
CA ALA A 97 -3.07 18.39 5.91
C ALA A 97 -1.56 18.05 6.01
N ALA A 98 -1.08 17.64 7.19
CA ALA A 98 0.32 17.23 7.37
C ALA A 98 0.66 15.92 6.64
N ARG A 99 -0.34 15.07 6.37
CA ARG A 99 -0.22 13.78 5.69
C ARG A 99 -0.45 13.89 4.17
N GLU A 100 -0.61 15.10 3.63
CA GLU A 100 -0.71 15.36 2.19
C GLU A 100 0.68 15.58 1.54
N GLN A 101 1.67 14.83 2.03
CA GLN A 101 3.07 14.87 1.58
C GLN A 101 3.46 13.50 1.04
N GLY A 102 4.30 13.49 0.02
CA GLY A 102 4.84 12.26 -0.56
C GLY A 102 6.25 12.46 -1.10
N PHE A 103 6.80 11.40 -1.70
CA PHE A 103 8.16 11.40 -2.24
C PHE A 103 8.21 10.63 -3.56
N TRP A 104 8.93 11.20 -4.54
CA TRP A 104 9.44 10.48 -5.70
C TRP A 104 10.87 10.03 -5.41
N VAL A 105 11.13 8.74 -5.58
CA VAL A 105 12.44 8.13 -5.36
C VAL A 105 12.89 7.45 -6.66
N PRO A 106 13.79 8.06 -7.45
CA PRO A 106 14.32 7.44 -8.65
C PRO A 106 15.06 6.14 -8.32
N LEU A 107 14.97 5.15 -9.20
CA LEU A 107 15.74 3.91 -9.15
C LEU A 107 16.71 3.89 -10.36
N PRO A 108 17.98 4.31 -10.19
CA PRO A 108 18.93 4.43 -11.28
C PRO A 108 19.17 3.09 -12.00
N LYS A 109 19.03 3.09 -13.33
CA LYS A 109 19.22 1.88 -14.13
C LYS A 109 20.65 1.35 -14.00
N GLY A 110 20.78 0.07 -13.66
CA GLY A 110 22.08 -0.62 -13.63
C GLY A 110 22.95 -0.35 -12.41
N SER A 111 22.45 0.39 -11.42
CA SER A 111 23.08 0.52 -10.11
C SER A 111 22.14 -0.02 -9.04
N PRO A 112 22.62 -0.88 -8.12
CA PRO A 112 21.92 -1.05 -6.86
C PRO A 112 21.93 0.29 -6.11
N GLY A 113 20.77 0.74 -5.65
CA GLY A 113 20.62 1.98 -4.89
C GLY A 113 19.44 2.83 -5.37
N VAL A 114 19.25 3.96 -4.68
CA VAL A 114 18.21 4.94 -4.98
C VAL A 114 18.85 6.28 -5.35
N GLY A 115 18.17 7.03 -6.21
CA GLY A 115 18.55 8.39 -6.59
C GLY A 115 18.24 9.40 -5.50
N ALA A 116 18.41 10.68 -5.83
CA ALA A 116 18.00 11.76 -4.94
C ALA A 116 16.48 11.70 -4.69
N VAL A 117 16.07 11.79 -3.43
CA VAL A 117 14.65 11.82 -3.04
C VAL A 117 14.07 13.20 -3.33
N TYR A 118 12.90 13.25 -3.97
CA TYR A 118 12.19 14.48 -4.29
C TYR A 118 10.86 14.53 -3.56
N PRO A 119 10.62 15.51 -2.67
CA PRO A 119 9.31 15.68 -2.05
C PRO A 119 8.27 16.09 -3.09
N VAL A 120 7.05 15.59 -2.95
CA VAL A 120 5.90 15.96 -3.78
C VAL A 120 4.74 16.41 -2.89
N SER A 121 4.07 17.48 -3.30
CA SER A 121 2.84 17.94 -2.64
C SER A 121 1.64 17.19 -3.20
N LEU A 122 0.82 16.61 -2.33
CA LEU A 122 -0.34 15.81 -2.71
C LEU A 122 -1.66 16.58 -2.57
N SER A 123 -1.63 17.76 -1.95
CA SER A 123 -2.83 18.51 -1.54
C SER A 123 -3.85 18.74 -2.65
N GLY A 124 -3.41 19.10 -3.86
CA GLY A 124 -4.36 19.34 -4.96
C GLY A 124 -4.99 18.05 -5.51
N VAL A 125 -4.24 16.95 -5.58
CA VAL A 125 -4.79 15.64 -5.93
C VAL A 125 -5.76 15.20 -4.83
N TYR A 126 -5.37 15.30 -3.56
CA TYR A 126 -6.17 14.84 -2.43
C TYR A 126 -7.43 15.67 -2.23
N ALA A 127 -7.42 16.96 -2.58
CA ALA A 127 -8.63 17.76 -2.65
C ALA A 127 -9.62 17.22 -3.70
N ALA A 128 -9.15 16.76 -4.86
CA ALA A 128 -10.00 16.13 -5.87
C ALA A 128 -10.50 14.75 -5.42
N LEU A 129 -9.69 13.96 -4.72
CA LEU A 129 -10.13 12.69 -4.12
C LEU A 129 -11.24 12.91 -3.09
N ARG A 130 -11.06 13.88 -2.18
CA ARG A 130 -12.03 14.24 -1.14
C ARG A 130 -13.40 14.62 -1.70
N ALA A 131 -13.45 15.24 -2.88
CA ALA A 131 -14.71 15.62 -3.52
C ALA A 131 -15.56 14.42 -3.98
N LEU A 132 -14.98 13.23 -4.08
CA LEU A 132 -15.66 12.00 -4.46
C LEU A 132 -16.05 11.13 -3.26
N LEU A 133 -15.52 11.42 -2.06
CA LEU A 133 -15.83 10.66 -0.86
C LEU A 133 -17.29 10.89 -0.42
N PRO A 134 -17.95 9.86 0.15
CA PRO A 134 -19.24 10.05 0.81
C PRO A 134 -19.15 11.09 1.93
N PRO A 135 -20.24 11.85 2.21
CA PRO A 135 -20.25 12.83 3.29
C PRO A 135 -19.85 12.21 4.63
N GLY A 136 -18.95 12.89 5.35
CA GLY A 136 -18.47 12.47 6.67
C GLY A 136 -17.32 11.45 6.65
N ILE A 137 -16.91 10.97 5.48
CA ILE A 137 -15.72 10.12 5.35
C ILE A 137 -14.46 10.98 5.22
N VAL A 138 -13.46 10.67 6.03
CA VAL A 138 -12.12 11.28 5.97
C VAL A 138 -11.26 10.51 4.96
N LEU A 139 -10.50 11.24 4.14
CA LEU A 139 -9.54 10.62 3.22
C LEU A 139 -8.49 9.84 4.03
N ASN A 140 -8.25 8.60 3.66
CA ASN A 140 -7.27 7.73 4.31
C ASN A 140 -6.83 6.68 3.29
N LEU A 141 -5.79 7.02 2.53
CA LEU A 141 -5.23 6.13 1.52
C LEU A 141 -4.32 5.11 2.19
N GLU A 142 -4.50 3.83 1.86
CA GLU A 142 -3.72 2.72 2.43
C GLU A 142 -3.20 1.72 1.39
N ALA A 143 -3.31 2.10 0.11
CA ALA A 143 -2.52 1.45 -0.91
C ALA A 143 -2.35 2.33 -2.13
N ALA A 144 -1.25 2.10 -2.84
CA ALA A 144 -1.07 2.56 -4.20
C ALA A 144 -0.61 1.41 -5.09
N ALA A 145 -1.01 1.44 -6.35
CA ALA A 145 -0.45 0.61 -7.41
C ALA A 145 -0.39 1.43 -8.71
N ALA A 146 0.50 1.08 -9.63
CA ALA A 146 0.60 1.74 -10.92
C ALA A 146 0.56 0.75 -12.07
N THR A 147 -0.34 0.98 -13.01
CA THR A 147 -0.30 0.33 -14.34
C THR A 147 0.57 1.14 -15.28
N ALA A 148 0.69 0.72 -16.54
CA ALA A 148 1.35 1.53 -17.56
C ALA A 148 0.66 2.89 -17.81
N THR A 149 -0.63 3.02 -17.47
CA THR A 149 -1.44 4.20 -17.85
C THR A 149 -2.18 4.84 -16.70
N GLU A 150 -2.26 4.21 -15.53
CA GLU A 150 -3.06 4.67 -14.39
C GLU A 150 -2.29 4.57 -13.08
N LEU A 151 -2.41 5.60 -12.24
CA LEU A 151 -2.16 5.51 -10.82
C LEU A 151 -3.47 5.09 -10.12
N LEU A 152 -3.36 4.09 -9.27
CA LEU A 152 -4.46 3.47 -8.53
C LEU A 152 -4.24 3.75 -7.04
N LEU A 153 -5.19 4.41 -6.39
CA LEU A 153 -5.11 4.78 -4.97
C LEU A 153 -6.31 4.22 -4.22
N PHE A 154 -6.07 3.53 -3.11
CA PHE A 154 -7.12 2.82 -2.39
C PHE A 154 -7.45 3.53 -1.09
N GLN A 155 -8.70 3.98 -0.98
CA GLN A 155 -9.26 4.51 0.24
C GLN A 155 -9.66 3.36 1.17
N ARG A 156 -9.26 3.45 2.43
CA ARG A 156 -9.76 2.61 3.53
C ARG A 156 -10.73 3.41 4.39
N THR A 157 -11.85 2.80 4.76
CA THR A 157 -12.74 3.32 5.81
C THR A 157 -12.84 2.30 6.94
N VAL A 158 -12.43 2.71 8.15
CA VAL A 158 -12.44 1.83 9.32
C VAL A 158 -13.88 1.62 9.82
N GLY A 159 -14.22 0.38 10.14
CA GLY A 159 -15.50 0.03 10.77
C GLY A 159 -16.75 0.14 9.88
N ALA A 160 -16.61 0.55 8.61
CA ALA A 160 -17.71 0.67 7.66
C ALA A 160 -17.33 0.15 6.27
N ALA A 161 -18.27 -0.50 5.58
CA ALA A 161 -18.08 -0.90 4.19
C ALA A 161 -18.13 0.31 3.25
N THR A 162 -18.93 1.31 3.60
CA THR A 162 -19.05 2.58 2.88
C THR A 162 -17.71 3.32 2.90
N GLY A 163 -17.27 3.81 1.74
CA GLY A 163 -16.04 4.60 1.62
C GLY A 163 -14.81 3.78 1.25
N ASN A 164 -14.84 2.45 1.29
CA ASN A 164 -13.79 1.65 0.64
C ASN A 164 -13.94 1.74 -0.87
N LEU A 165 -12.97 2.39 -1.53
CA LEU A 165 -13.04 2.62 -2.97
C LEU A 165 -11.65 2.77 -3.59
N LEU A 166 -11.60 2.55 -4.90
CA LEU A 166 -10.41 2.76 -5.73
C LEU A 166 -10.57 4.08 -6.49
N PHE A 167 -9.59 4.97 -6.32
CA PHE A 167 -9.39 6.12 -7.21
C PHE A 167 -8.46 5.73 -8.36
N ARG A 168 -8.83 6.15 -9.57
CA ARG A 168 -8.07 5.94 -10.81
C ARG A 168 -7.72 7.29 -11.41
N LEU A 169 -6.45 7.52 -11.64
CA LEU A 169 -5.94 8.74 -12.23
C LEU A 169 -5.05 8.39 -13.43
N PRO A 170 -5.12 9.13 -14.56
CA PRO A 170 -4.18 8.93 -15.66
C PRO A 170 -2.74 9.16 -15.18
N LEU A 171 -1.88 8.16 -15.31
CA LEU A 171 -0.54 8.17 -14.72
C LEU A 171 0.29 9.34 -15.26
N ALA A 172 0.34 9.53 -16.57
CA ALA A 172 1.12 10.59 -17.19
C ALA A 172 0.70 12.00 -16.70
N ALA A 173 -0.62 12.28 -16.69
CA ALA A 173 -1.14 13.55 -16.21
C ALA A 173 -0.86 13.76 -14.72
N THR A 174 -0.93 12.69 -13.93
CA THR A 174 -0.64 12.73 -12.49
C THR A 174 0.83 13.04 -12.24
N LEU A 175 1.76 12.39 -12.95
CA LEU A 175 3.18 12.67 -12.82
C LEU A 175 3.55 14.08 -13.29
N ASP A 176 2.95 14.56 -14.39
CA ASP A 176 3.18 15.94 -14.83
C ASP A 176 2.70 16.96 -13.79
N TYR A 177 1.59 16.68 -13.10
CA TYR A 177 1.12 17.52 -12.00
C TYR A 177 2.06 17.46 -10.79
N LEU A 178 2.44 16.27 -10.32
CA LEU A 178 3.30 16.06 -9.15
C LEU A 178 4.72 16.62 -9.35
N HIS A 179 5.22 16.62 -10.59
CA HIS A 179 6.51 17.24 -10.95
C HIS A 179 6.39 18.71 -11.35
N HIS A 180 5.24 19.35 -11.09
CA HIS A 180 5.00 20.78 -11.39
C HIS A 180 5.20 21.18 -12.86
N ARG A 181 5.04 20.24 -13.79
CA ARG A 181 5.04 20.52 -15.24
C ARG A 181 3.70 21.09 -15.71
N THR A 182 2.65 20.89 -14.92
CA THR A 182 1.32 21.49 -15.09
C THR A 182 0.71 21.85 -13.74
N SER A 183 -0.18 22.84 -13.71
CA SER A 183 -1.03 23.15 -12.56
C SER A 183 -2.41 22.48 -12.63
N GLN A 184 -2.72 21.81 -13.75
CA GLN A 184 -3.97 21.11 -13.94
C GLN A 184 -3.99 19.81 -13.13
N VAL A 185 -4.85 19.75 -12.11
CA VAL A 185 -5.09 18.52 -11.34
C VAL A 185 -5.61 17.43 -12.28
N PRO A 186 -5.06 16.20 -12.24
CA PRO A 186 -5.53 15.10 -13.08
C PRO A 186 -7.00 14.76 -12.81
N PRO A 187 -7.77 14.35 -13.82
CA PRO A 187 -9.13 13.87 -13.59
C PRO A 187 -9.09 12.59 -12.76
N VAL A 188 -10.04 12.47 -11.82
CA VAL A 188 -10.15 11.32 -10.91
C VAL A 188 -11.43 10.58 -11.22
N GLN A 189 -11.34 9.26 -11.34
CA GLN A 189 -12.48 8.36 -11.39
C GLN A 189 -12.51 7.49 -10.14
N GLN A 190 -13.71 7.13 -9.68
CA GLN A 190 -13.87 6.18 -8.57
C GLN A 190 -14.42 4.84 -9.08
N GLN A 191 -14.06 3.77 -8.37
CA GLN A 191 -14.62 2.43 -8.55
C GLN A 191 -14.87 1.81 -7.18
N LEU A 192 -16.08 1.30 -6.97
CA LEU A 192 -16.51 0.68 -5.72
C LEU A 192 -16.33 -0.84 -5.79
N PHE A 193 -16.02 -1.46 -4.64
CA PHE A 193 -15.86 -2.90 -4.50
C PHE A 193 -16.60 -3.43 -3.29
N GLU A 194 -17.16 -4.63 -3.40
CA GLU A 194 -17.74 -5.36 -2.27
C GLU A 194 -16.65 -6.18 -1.58
N LEU A 195 -16.15 -5.68 -0.46
CA LEU A 195 -15.10 -6.35 0.32
C LEU A 195 -15.66 -7.44 1.25
N PRO A 196 -14.86 -8.47 1.60
CA PRO A 196 -15.26 -9.53 2.50
C PRO A 196 -15.58 -9.03 3.91
N ILE A 197 -16.31 -9.87 4.67
CA ILE A 197 -16.71 -9.60 6.05
C ILE A 197 -16.23 -10.76 6.94
N ILE A 198 -15.73 -10.46 8.13
CA ILE A 198 -15.49 -11.44 9.20
C ILE A 198 -16.33 -11.05 10.40
N ASP A 199 -17.16 -11.96 10.90
CA ASP A 199 -17.98 -11.76 12.11
C ASP A 199 -18.83 -10.46 12.09
N GLY A 200 -19.35 -10.10 10.91
CA GLY A 200 -20.15 -8.90 10.70
C GLY A 200 -19.34 -7.59 10.55
N LYS A 201 -18.00 -7.65 10.57
CA LYS A 201 -17.11 -6.51 10.38
C LYS A 201 -16.53 -6.51 8.95
N PRO A 202 -16.66 -5.40 8.20
CA PRO A 202 -16.17 -5.31 6.84
C PRO A 202 -14.64 -5.19 6.81
N ALA A 203 -14.01 -5.76 5.78
CA ALA A 203 -12.60 -5.50 5.49
C ALA A 203 -12.44 -4.11 4.86
N GLY A 204 -11.27 -3.51 5.10
CA GLY A 204 -10.79 -2.32 4.39
C GLY A 204 -9.53 -2.65 3.59
N PHE A 205 -9.30 -1.96 2.48
CA PHE A 205 -8.07 -2.12 1.70
C PHE A 205 -6.85 -1.76 2.56
N SER A 206 -5.77 -2.51 2.37
CA SER A 206 -4.55 -2.38 3.19
C SER A 206 -3.32 -2.84 2.39
N GLY A 207 -3.24 -2.46 1.12
CA GLY A 207 -2.14 -2.84 0.23
C GLY A 207 -2.57 -3.22 -1.18
N ALA A 208 -1.70 -2.90 -2.14
CA ALA A 208 -1.89 -3.19 -3.54
C ALA A 208 -0.54 -3.22 -4.27
N THR A 209 -0.46 -4.01 -5.34
CA THR A 209 0.68 -4.01 -6.27
C THR A 209 0.21 -4.44 -7.66
N TRP A 210 0.89 -3.96 -8.70
CA TRP A 210 0.62 -4.34 -10.08
C TRP A 210 1.71 -5.28 -10.59
N PHE A 211 1.33 -6.47 -11.06
CA PHE A 211 2.28 -7.46 -11.56
C PHE A 211 1.68 -8.28 -12.70
N ASP A 212 2.38 -8.35 -13.85
CA ASP A 212 2.01 -9.19 -15.01
C ASP A 212 0.53 -9.01 -15.40
N ASP A 213 0.14 -7.75 -15.63
CA ASP A 213 -1.22 -7.30 -15.97
C ASP A 213 -2.31 -7.65 -14.95
N THR A 214 -1.91 -7.93 -13.71
CA THR A 214 -2.80 -8.32 -12.62
C THR A 214 -2.63 -7.38 -11.43
N LEU A 215 -3.74 -6.84 -10.94
CA LEU A 215 -3.79 -6.04 -9.72
C LEU A 215 -3.99 -6.96 -8.52
N PHE A 216 -2.96 -7.07 -7.68
CA PHE A 216 -3.04 -7.78 -6.40
C PHE A 216 -3.40 -6.79 -5.31
N VAL A 217 -4.24 -7.22 -4.37
CA VAL A 217 -4.64 -6.39 -3.22
C VAL A 217 -4.71 -7.20 -1.94
N THR A 218 -4.52 -6.50 -0.82
CA THR A 218 -4.79 -6.99 0.53
C THR A 218 -5.92 -6.19 1.16
N ALA A 219 -6.63 -6.83 2.07
CA ALA A 219 -7.65 -6.19 2.88
C ALA A 219 -7.65 -6.78 4.29
N SER A 220 -7.73 -5.92 5.30
CA SER A 220 -7.68 -6.31 6.72
C SER A 220 -9.00 -5.98 7.41
N VAL A 221 -9.40 -6.81 8.38
CA VAL A 221 -10.60 -6.60 9.19
C VAL A 221 -10.19 -6.31 10.63
N GLU A 222 -10.65 -5.18 11.13
CA GLU A 222 -10.46 -4.76 12.52
C GLU A 222 -11.81 -4.57 13.20
N ASP A 223 -11.91 -5.00 14.46
CA ASP A 223 -13.07 -4.72 15.30
C ASP A 223 -12.91 -3.39 16.03
N THR A 224 -13.00 -2.29 15.27
CA THR A 224 -13.10 -0.93 15.79
C THR A 224 -14.07 -0.11 14.95
N GLN A 225 -14.69 0.90 15.57
CA GLN A 225 -15.48 1.93 14.88
C GLN A 225 -14.73 3.27 14.82
N ASP A 226 -13.53 3.34 15.40
CA ASP A 226 -12.72 4.55 15.50
C ASP A 226 -11.42 4.34 14.72
N ALA A 227 -11.16 5.18 13.72
CA ALA A 227 -9.93 5.13 12.93
C ALA A 227 -8.67 5.54 13.73
N VAL A 228 -8.85 6.01 14.97
CA VAL A 228 -7.76 6.42 15.87
C VAL A 228 -7.42 5.33 16.88
N LEU A 229 -8.37 4.45 17.23
CA LEU A 229 -8.19 3.39 18.23
C LEU A 229 -8.01 2.03 17.58
N ASP A 230 -6.93 1.36 17.94
CA ASP A 230 -6.59 0.03 17.42
C ASP A 230 -7.60 -1.00 17.94
N GLY A 231 -8.31 -1.62 17.00
CA GLY A 231 -9.27 -2.69 17.26
C GLY A 231 -8.61 -4.06 17.24
N ALA A 232 -9.32 -5.08 17.72
CA ALA A 232 -8.83 -6.44 17.54
C ALA A 232 -8.83 -6.83 16.06
N VAL A 233 -7.69 -7.28 15.54
CA VAL A 233 -7.58 -7.74 14.15
C VAL A 233 -8.23 -9.13 14.02
N LEU A 234 -9.25 -9.22 13.16
CA LEU A 234 -10.01 -10.44 12.94
C LEU A 234 -9.41 -11.33 11.84
N GLY A 235 -8.61 -10.73 10.97
CA GLY A 235 -7.82 -11.39 9.94
C GLY A 235 -7.67 -10.56 8.68
N SER A 236 -6.87 -11.06 7.76
CA SER A 236 -6.58 -10.39 6.49
C SER A 236 -6.82 -11.32 5.30
N PHE A 237 -7.04 -10.68 4.16
CA PHE A 237 -7.33 -11.30 2.87
C PHE A 237 -6.29 -10.86 1.85
N VAL A 238 -6.06 -11.70 0.86
CA VAL A 238 -5.25 -11.37 -0.32
C VAL A 238 -5.88 -11.97 -1.57
N GLY A 239 -5.74 -11.28 -2.69
CA GLY A 239 -6.20 -11.79 -3.98
C GLY A 239 -6.02 -10.76 -5.08
N VAL A 240 -6.96 -10.75 -6.02
CA VAL A 240 -6.86 -9.93 -7.23
C VAL A 240 -8.14 -9.16 -7.52
N LEU A 241 -7.99 -7.98 -8.13
CA LEU A 241 -9.09 -7.19 -8.65
C LEU A 241 -9.02 -7.12 -10.18
N GLU A 242 -10.19 -7.13 -10.82
CA GLU A 242 -10.29 -6.89 -12.25
C GLU A 242 -10.58 -5.40 -12.48
N LEU A 243 -9.68 -4.73 -13.21
CA LEU A 243 -9.88 -3.35 -13.64
C LEU A 243 -10.87 -3.33 -14.80
N ALA A 244 -12.16 -3.25 -14.48
CA ALA A 244 -13.21 -3.06 -15.47
C ALA A 244 -13.16 -1.64 -16.06
N LYS A 245 -13.99 -1.40 -17.09
CA LYS A 245 -14.26 -0.02 -17.51
C LYS A 245 -14.84 0.75 -16.32
N PRO A 246 -14.41 2.00 -16.09
CA PRO A 246 -14.92 2.84 -15.01
C PRO A 246 -16.45 2.86 -14.99
N SER A 247 -17.04 2.57 -13.84
CA SER A 247 -18.49 2.59 -13.65
C SER A 247 -18.85 2.81 -12.18
N ASP A 248 -20.05 3.33 -11.92
CA ASP A 248 -20.56 3.50 -10.55
C ASP A 248 -21.07 2.19 -9.93
N LYS A 249 -20.94 1.05 -10.62
CA LYS A 249 -21.36 -0.25 -10.10
C LYS A 249 -20.38 -0.72 -9.04
N VAL A 250 -20.92 -1.26 -7.94
CA VAL A 250 -20.12 -2.04 -7.00
C VAL A 250 -19.69 -3.34 -7.69
N LEU A 251 -18.38 -3.60 -7.72
CA LEU A 251 -17.82 -4.80 -8.34
C LEU A 251 -17.48 -5.86 -7.27
N PRO A 252 -17.65 -7.16 -7.57
CA PRO A 252 -17.19 -8.22 -6.69
C PRO A 252 -15.66 -8.25 -6.67
N VAL A 253 -15.11 -8.77 -5.56
CA VAL A 253 -13.67 -9.02 -5.43
C VAL A 253 -13.37 -10.51 -5.44
N ARG A 254 -12.14 -10.87 -5.81
CA ARG A 254 -11.64 -12.24 -5.73
C ARG A 254 -10.52 -12.29 -4.71
N LEU A 255 -10.88 -12.46 -3.44
CA LEU A 255 -9.93 -12.53 -2.32
C LEU A 255 -10.08 -13.86 -1.57
N ALA A 256 -8.97 -14.38 -1.06
CA ALA A 256 -8.93 -15.50 -0.14
C ALA A 256 -8.46 -15.02 1.24
N ARG A 257 -9.05 -15.56 2.30
CA ARG A 257 -8.56 -15.32 3.67
C ARG A 257 -7.19 -15.96 3.82
N LEU A 258 -6.27 -15.27 4.48
CA LEU A 258 -4.96 -15.82 4.78
C LEU A 258 -5.07 -16.96 5.80
N GLU A 259 -4.41 -18.07 5.48
CA GLU A 259 -4.34 -19.26 6.32
C GLU A 259 -2.90 -19.51 6.79
N LEU A 260 -2.76 -19.88 8.06
CA LEU A 260 -1.56 -20.51 8.58
C LEU A 260 -1.45 -21.97 8.10
N PRO A 261 -0.26 -22.59 8.17
CA PRO A 261 -0.11 -24.03 7.99
C PRO A 261 -1.13 -24.81 8.84
N GLY A 262 -1.82 -25.77 8.21
CA GLY A 262 -2.92 -26.51 8.83
C GLY A 262 -4.31 -25.88 8.67
N GLY A 263 -4.44 -24.79 7.92
CA GLY A 263 -5.74 -24.20 7.54
C GLY A 263 -6.38 -23.33 8.62
N LYS A 264 -5.63 -22.95 9.65
CA LYS A 264 -6.12 -22.01 10.67
C LYS A 264 -6.13 -20.59 10.09
N PRO A 265 -7.16 -19.77 10.36
CA PRO A 265 -7.16 -18.39 9.93
C PRO A 265 -6.00 -17.57 10.53
N TYR A 266 -5.34 -16.77 9.70
CA TYR A 266 -4.36 -15.78 10.16
C TYR A 266 -5.07 -14.57 10.80
N ARG A 267 -4.45 -14.00 11.85
CA ARG A 267 -5.01 -12.89 12.65
C ARG A 267 -4.05 -11.68 12.76
N GLY A 268 -2.99 -11.61 11.95
CA GLY A 268 -2.17 -10.40 11.87
C GLY A 268 -2.76 -9.37 10.90
N LYS A 269 -2.40 -8.10 11.08
CA LYS A 269 -2.85 -6.96 10.26
C LYS A 269 -1.91 -6.81 9.07
N VAL A 270 -2.33 -7.25 7.90
CA VAL A 270 -1.55 -7.05 6.67
C VAL A 270 -1.74 -5.63 6.17
N GLU A 271 -0.63 -4.92 5.97
CA GLU A 271 -0.61 -3.51 5.54
C GLU A 271 -0.08 -3.30 4.14
N SER A 272 0.58 -4.31 3.55
CA SER A 272 0.94 -4.22 2.13
C SER A 272 1.25 -5.58 1.48
N VAL A 273 1.30 -5.60 0.15
CA VAL A 273 1.59 -6.78 -0.68
C VAL A 273 2.47 -6.42 -1.86
N ALA A 274 3.49 -7.24 -2.10
CA ALA A 274 4.28 -7.27 -3.32
C ALA A 274 4.32 -8.69 -3.90
N VAL A 275 4.44 -8.82 -5.22
CA VAL A 275 4.67 -10.13 -5.85
C VAL A 275 6.18 -10.36 -5.97
N ARG A 276 6.70 -11.39 -5.29
CA ARG A 276 8.12 -11.78 -5.41
C ARG A 276 8.37 -12.47 -6.75
N ARG A 277 7.48 -13.40 -7.11
CA ARG A 277 7.57 -14.17 -8.35
C ARG A 277 6.29 -14.93 -8.66
N LYS A 278 6.15 -15.28 -9.94
CA LYS A 278 5.20 -16.29 -10.41
C LYS A 278 5.78 -17.69 -10.13
N SER A 279 5.03 -18.54 -9.46
CA SER A 279 5.42 -19.93 -9.13
C SER A 279 4.75 -20.98 -10.02
N GLY A 280 3.80 -20.58 -10.87
CA GLY A 280 3.14 -21.40 -11.88
C GLY A 280 2.09 -20.62 -12.68
N PRO A 281 1.32 -21.24 -13.58
CA PRO A 281 0.35 -20.54 -14.43
C PRO A 281 -0.68 -19.69 -13.67
N LYS A 282 -1.01 -20.08 -12.44
CA LYS A 282 -1.94 -19.39 -11.53
C LYS A 282 -1.39 -19.30 -10.09
N GLY A 283 -0.10 -19.57 -9.93
CA GLY A 283 0.58 -19.63 -8.64
C GLY A 283 1.51 -18.45 -8.49
N TYR A 284 1.48 -17.82 -7.32
CA TYR A 284 2.30 -16.66 -6.98
C TYR A 284 2.92 -16.85 -5.61
N GLU A 285 4.14 -16.36 -5.46
CA GLU A 285 4.79 -16.15 -4.17
C GLU A 285 4.74 -14.66 -3.86
N LEU A 286 4.04 -14.30 -2.79
CA LEU A 286 3.84 -12.93 -2.35
C LEU A 286 4.75 -12.63 -1.16
N LEU A 287 5.20 -11.38 -1.07
CA LEU A 287 5.76 -10.78 0.13
C LEU A 287 4.72 -9.82 0.69
N LEU A 288 4.24 -10.08 1.89
CA LEU A 288 3.39 -9.17 2.63
C LEU A 288 4.21 -8.53 3.76
N VAL A 289 3.79 -7.36 4.22
CA VAL A 289 4.24 -6.79 5.49
C VAL A 289 3.06 -6.56 6.42
N THR A 290 3.31 -6.67 7.71
CA THR A 290 2.31 -6.51 8.76
C THR A 290 2.81 -5.57 9.83
N ASP A 291 1.88 -4.85 10.46
CA ASP A 291 2.05 -4.11 11.70
C ASP A 291 1.33 -4.84 12.85
N ASP A 292 1.84 -4.71 14.07
CA ASP A 292 1.22 -5.21 15.31
C ASP A 292 0.55 -4.11 16.13
N ASP A 293 0.47 -2.89 15.59
CA ASP A 293 -0.02 -1.65 16.22
C ASP A 293 0.81 -1.23 17.46
N ALA A 294 1.85 -1.99 17.80
CA ALA A 294 2.83 -1.71 18.85
C ALA A 294 4.20 -1.28 18.27
N GLY A 295 4.29 -1.15 16.94
CA GLY A 295 5.47 -0.72 16.20
C GLY A 295 6.37 -1.88 15.75
N GLY A 296 5.94 -3.13 15.93
CA GLY A 296 6.61 -4.32 15.44
C GLY A 296 6.17 -4.67 14.03
N SER A 297 7.15 -4.89 13.13
CA SER A 297 6.87 -5.29 11.76
C SER A 297 7.27 -6.74 11.48
N THR A 298 6.47 -7.43 10.68
CA THR A 298 6.77 -8.79 10.19
C THR A 298 6.61 -8.86 8.67
N ALA A 299 7.55 -9.50 7.99
CA ALA A 299 7.41 -9.93 6.61
C ALA A 299 6.80 -11.34 6.57
N VAL A 300 5.77 -11.51 5.74
CA VAL A 300 5.04 -12.76 5.60
C VAL A 300 5.12 -13.23 4.15
N THR A 301 5.70 -14.41 3.91
CA THR A 301 5.71 -15.02 2.57
C THR A 301 4.48 -15.89 2.40
N VAL A 302 3.74 -15.68 1.31
CA VAL A 302 2.46 -16.35 1.04
C VAL A 302 2.48 -17.03 -0.32
N ALA A 303 2.05 -18.29 -0.35
CA ALA A 303 1.69 -18.95 -1.60
C ALA A 303 0.23 -18.65 -1.93
N LEU A 304 0.00 -17.89 -3.01
CA LEU A 304 -1.32 -17.59 -3.55
C LEU A 304 -1.59 -18.44 -4.80
N GLN A 305 -2.67 -19.20 -4.77
CA GLN A 305 -3.20 -19.95 -5.91
C GLN A 305 -4.51 -19.31 -6.36
N LEU A 306 -4.57 -18.81 -7.60
CA LEU A 306 -5.78 -18.23 -8.22
C LEU A 306 -6.73 -19.28 -8.79
#